data_AF-A0A2E8GM49-F1
#
_entry.id   AF-A0A2E8GM49-F1
#
_cell.length_a   1.000
_cell.length_b   1.000
_cell.length_c   1.000
_cell.angle_alpha   90.00
_cell.angle_beta   90.00
_cell.angle_gamma   90.00
#
_symmetry.space_group_name_H-M   'P 1'
#
loop_
_entity.id
_entity.type
_entity.pdbx_description
1 polymer ?
#
loop_
_entity_poly.entity_id
_entity_poly.type
_entity_poly.pdbx_seq_one_letter_code
_entity_poly.pdbx_strand_id
1 'polypeptide(L)' 'MKDVALLSTVEQVDLISRNEISSRELTEHFIARIERCDGEINAVVTRDF' A
#
# COMPACT_ATOMS: atom_id res chain seq x y z
N MET A 1 13.16 7.36 2.35
CA MET A 1 12.38 6.21 2.88
C MET A 1 12.30 5.16 1.78
N LYS A 2 12.50 3.87 2.08
CA LYS A 2 12.07 2.81 1.15
C LYS A 2 10.56 2.93 0.97
N ASP A 3 10.05 2.67 -0.24
CA ASP A 3 8.61 2.63 -0.50
C ASP A 3 7.94 1.70 0.54
N VAL A 4 6.92 2.17 1.24
CA VAL A 4 6.21 1.40 2.29
C VAL A 4 5.62 0.11 1.73
N ALA A 5 5.32 0.07 0.42
CA ALA A 5 4.87 -1.14 -0.28
C ALA A 5 5.95 -2.22 -0.44
N LEU A 6 7.23 -1.90 -0.18
CA LEU A 6 8.35 -2.84 -0.23
C LEU A 6 8.78 -3.32 1.16
N LEU A 7 8.14 -2.82 2.22
CA LEU A 7 8.34 -3.32 3.58
C LEU A 7 7.58 -4.63 3.78
N SER A 8 8.07 -5.49 4.66
CA SER A 8 7.32 -6.65 5.13
C SER A 8 6.05 -6.23 5.87
N THR A 9 5.08 -7.13 5.99
CA THR A 9 3.85 -6.87 6.75
C THR A 9 4.15 -6.51 8.21
N VAL A 10 5.16 -7.13 8.82
CA VAL A 10 5.56 -6.84 10.21
C VAL A 10 6.06 -5.40 10.34
N GLU A 11 6.90 -4.95 9.41
CA GLU A 11 7.38 -3.56 9.38
C GLU A 11 6.24 -2.57 9.14
N GLN A 12 5.29 -2.88 8.24
CA GLN A 12 4.13 -2.01 8.00
C GLN A 12 3.22 -1.89 9.24
N VAL A 13 3.01 -2.99 9.97
CA VAL A 13 2.25 -2.98 11.23
C VAL A 13 2.99 -2.21 12.33
N ASP A 14 4.32 -2.30 12.39
CA ASP A 14 5.12 -1.50 13.34
C ASP A 14 4.89 0.00 13.13
N LEU A 15 4.91 0.46 11.87
CA LEU A 15 4.64 1.86 11.53
C LEU A 15 3.24 2.33 11.97
N ILE A 16 2.22 1.47 11.82
CA ILE A 16 0.86 1.77 12.29
C ILE A 16 0.85 1.87 13.83
N SER A 17 1.48 0.92 14.52
CA SER A 17 1.50 0.89 15.98
C SER A 17 2.20 2.10 16.60
N ARG A 18 3.18 2.66 15.86
CA ARG A 18 3.93 3.88 16.22
C ARG A 18 3.22 5.16 15.80
N ASN A 19 2.05 5.08 15.16
CA ASN A 19 1.31 6.22 14.58
C ASN A 19 2.14 7.00 13.53
N GLU A 20 3.04 6.34 12.82
CA GLU A 20 3.83 6.95 11.74
C GLU A 20 3.10 6.93 10.41
N ILE A 21 2.17 5.99 10.24
CA ILE A 21 1.21 5.94 9.16
C ILE A 21 -0.10 5.39 9.70
N SER A 22 -1.22 5.98 9.34
CA SER A 22 -2.52 5.42 9.66
C SER A 22 -2.85 4.24 8.74
N SER A 23 -3.78 3.38 9.17
CA SER A 23 -4.31 2.34 8.29
C SER A 23 -4.92 2.92 7.00
N ARG A 24 -5.51 4.12 7.05
CA ARG A 24 -6.09 4.77 5.86
C ARG A 24 -4.99 5.18 4.88
N GLU A 25 -3.95 5.86 5.37
CA GLU A 25 -2.83 6.29 4.53
C GLU A 25 -2.09 5.10 3.90
N LEU A 26 -1.94 3.99 4.64
CA LEU A 26 -1.36 2.77 4.07
C LEU A 26 -2.22 2.18 2.95
N THR A 27 -3.54 2.12 3.14
CA THR A 27 -4.48 1.66 2.10
C THR A 27 -4.46 2.56 0.87
N GLU A 28 -4.54 3.88 1.05
CA GLU A 28 -4.47 4.87 -0.03
C GLU A 28 -3.16 4.76 -0.81
N HIS A 29 -2.04 4.50 -0.13
CA HIS A 29 -0.75 4.25 -0.78
C HIS A 29 -0.77 3.03 -1.70
N PHE A 30 -1.38 1.92 -1.27
CA PHE A 30 -1.51 0.73 -2.12
C PHE A 30 -2.46 0.93 -3.29
N ILE A 31 -3.59 1.63 -3.09
CA ILE A 31 -4.52 1.99 -4.17
C ILE A 31 -3.81 2.81 -5.23
N ALA A 32 -3.11 3.88 -4.84
CA ALA A 32 -2.37 4.74 -5.77
C ALA A 32 -1.27 3.96 -6.53
N ARG A 33 -0.64 2.98 -5.88
CA ARG A 33 0.34 2.10 -6.52
C ARG A 33 -0.30 1.14 -7.52
N ILE A 34 -1.47 0.60 -7.22
CA ILE A 34 -2.27 -0.21 -8.16
C ILE A 34 -2.65 0.64 -9.37
N GLU A 35 -3.24 1.81 -9.17
CA GLU A 35 -3.66 2.71 -10.25
C GLU A 35 -2.51 3.09 -11.20
N ARG A 36 -1.30 3.28 -10.65
CA ARG A 36 -0.11 3.61 -11.43
C ARG A 36 0.42 2.44 -12.26
N CYS A 37 0.35 1.21 -11.76
CA CYS A 37 1.10 0.08 -12.33
C CYS A 37 0.21 -0.95 -13.04
N ASP A 38 -1.06 -1.09 -12.63
CA ASP A 38 -1.95 -2.14 -13.12
C ASP A 38 -2.31 -1.99 -14.60
N GLY A 39 -2.19 -0.80 -15.18
CA GLY A 39 -2.37 -0.61 -16.63
C GLY A 39 -1.37 -1.40 -17.49
N GLU A 40 -0.14 -1.58 -17.01
CA GLU A 40 0.89 -2.38 -17.71
C GLU A 40 0.91 -3.83 -17.24
N ILE A 41 0.69 -4.07 -15.94
CA ILE A 41 0.80 -5.39 -15.32
C ILE A 41 -0.47 -6.22 -15.52
N ASN A 42 -1.65 -5.58 -15.51
CA ASN A 42 -2.97 -6.20 -15.60
C ASN A 42 -3.18 -7.32 -14.57
N ALA A 43 -2.88 -7.03 -13.30
CA ALA A 43 -2.99 -8.00 -12.20
C ALA A 43 -4.32 -7.90 -11.43
N VAL A 44 -5.00 -6.75 -11.47
CA VAL A 44 -6.24 -6.51 -10.71
C VAL A 44 -7.45 -6.55 -11.64
N VAL A 45 -8.33 -7.52 -11.41
CA VAL A 45 -9.54 -7.72 -12.25
C VAL A 45 -10.77 -6.97 -11.71
N THR A 46 -10.85 -6.77 -10.40
CA THR A 46 -11.99 -6.11 -9.73
C THR A 46 -11.47 -5.23 -8.61
N ARG A 47 -12.12 -4.08 -8.41
CA ARG A 47 -11.77 -3.08 -7.40
C ARG A 47 -12.99 -2.87 -6.50
N ASP A 48 -12.82 -3.02 -5.19
CA ASP A 48 -13.86 -2.87 -4.15
C ASP A 48 -13.50 -1.81 -3.11
N PHE A 49 -12.41 -1.08 -3.35
CA PHE A 49 -11.93 0.05 -2.56
C PHE A 49 -12.48 1.38 -3.05
#